data_AF-A0A3Q3EX25-F1
#
_entry.id   AF-A0A3Q3EX25-F1
#
_cell.length_a   1.000
_cell.length_b   1.000
_cell.length_c   1.000
_cell.angle_alpha   90.00
_cell.angle_beta   90.00
_cell.angle_gamma   90.00
#
_symmetry.space_group_name_H-M   'P 1'
#
loop_
_entity.id
_entity.type
_entity.pdbx_description
1 polymer ?
#
loop_
_entity_poly.entity_id
_entity_poly.type
_entity_poly.pdbx_seq_one_letter_code
_entity_poly.pdbx_strand_id
1 'polypeptide(L)'
;MTFHCVLYVGLEERSMAAVLRGSRYIVGRCCRNVDFASVSTRSMASKTQVGFVGLGNMGNPMAKNLLKHGYPVIATDVFPESCKELQELGAQIVDNPAEVADKADRIITMLPSSPNVIDVYTGPNGILKKVKKGSLLIDSSTIDPAVSKDMAAAAEKTGAVFMDAPVSGGVGAASSGKLTFMVGGAEEEFTAAKELLSCMGANVVYCGQVGTGQAAKICNNMLLAIGMIGTSETMNLGVRLGLDPKLLAKILNMSSGRCWSSDTYNPVPGVMEGVPSGNNYQGGFGTQLMAKDLGLAQNTATNTKTPVPLGSLAHQIYRMMCARGYANKDFSSVFQFLREEEGQ
;
A
#
# COMPACT_ATOMS: atom_id res chain seq x y z
N MET A 1 -41.07 -8.75 -32.12
CA MET A 1 -40.63 -8.08 -30.88
C MET A 1 -40.57 -6.59 -31.19
N THR A 2 -41.64 -5.89 -30.86
CA THR A 2 -41.96 -4.53 -31.31
C THR A 2 -41.59 -3.56 -30.20
N PHE A 3 -40.89 -2.47 -30.56
CA PHE A 3 -40.49 -1.39 -29.65
C PHE A 3 -41.71 -0.68 -29.04
N HIS A 4 -41.63 -0.34 -27.75
CA HIS A 4 -42.48 0.69 -27.15
C HIS A 4 -41.64 1.69 -26.36
N CYS A 5 -41.62 2.90 -26.91
CA CYS A 5 -41.16 4.14 -26.30
C CYS A 5 -42.40 4.76 -25.65
N VAL A 6 -42.32 5.15 -24.37
CA VAL A 6 -43.38 5.92 -23.70
C VAL A 6 -42.77 7.20 -23.15
N LEU A 7 -43.25 8.31 -23.70
CA LEU A 7 -43.04 9.69 -23.30
C LEU A 7 -44.40 10.21 -22.84
N TYR A 8 -44.51 10.79 -21.63
CA TYR A 8 -45.63 11.64 -21.22
C TYR A 8 -45.11 12.73 -20.25
N VAL A 9 -45.10 14.02 -20.67
CA VAL A 9 -45.96 15.17 -20.25
C VAL A 9 -45.84 15.53 -18.76
N GLY A 10 -45.68 16.77 -18.26
CA GLY A 10 -45.71 18.15 -18.76
C GLY A 10 -46.07 19.13 -17.61
N LEU A 11 -45.81 20.44 -17.81
CA LEU A 11 -46.43 21.65 -17.18
C LEU A 11 -45.99 22.09 -15.75
N GLU A 12 -45.31 23.25 -15.59
CA GLU A 12 -45.80 24.61 -15.18
C GLU A 12 -45.89 24.77 -13.62
N GLU A 13 -45.67 25.89 -12.92
CA GLU A 13 -45.48 27.32 -13.16
C GLU A 13 -45.03 28.01 -11.81
N ARG A 14 -44.56 29.28 -11.89
CA ARG A 14 -44.59 30.39 -10.89
C ARG A 14 -43.54 30.58 -9.77
N SER A 15 -42.69 31.58 -10.01
CA SER A 15 -42.60 32.92 -9.35
C SER A 15 -42.91 33.08 -7.85
N MET A 16 -41.97 33.71 -7.11
CA MET A 16 -42.29 34.58 -5.97
C MET A 16 -41.22 35.66 -5.77
N ALA A 17 -41.58 36.91 -6.06
CA ALA A 17 -40.89 38.12 -5.62
C ALA A 17 -41.68 38.72 -4.43
N ALA A 18 -40.99 39.08 -3.35
CA ALA A 18 -41.60 39.74 -2.20
C ALA A 18 -40.79 40.97 -1.77
N VAL A 19 -41.54 42.05 -1.67
CA VAL A 19 -41.23 43.43 -1.29
C VAL A 19 -40.99 43.54 0.23
N LEU A 20 -40.04 44.36 0.67
CA LEU A 20 -40.13 45.01 1.98
C LEU A 20 -39.70 46.48 1.93
N ARG A 21 -40.62 47.33 2.41
CA ARG A 21 -40.51 48.78 2.57
C ARG A 21 -39.84 49.13 3.91
N GLY A 22 -38.98 50.15 3.87
CA GLY A 22 -38.95 51.31 4.78
C GLY A 22 -38.62 51.13 6.26
N SER A 23 -37.55 51.81 6.72
CA SER A 23 -37.60 52.80 7.80
C SER A 23 -36.30 53.59 7.90
N ARG A 24 -36.43 54.91 8.00
CA ARG A 24 -35.38 55.89 8.32
C ARG A 24 -35.05 55.78 9.81
N TYR A 25 -33.79 55.93 10.24
CA TYR A 25 -33.41 56.69 11.45
C TYR A 25 -31.89 56.96 11.50
N ILE A 26 -31.57 58.26 11.62
CA ILE A 26 -30.45 58.93 12.32
C ILE A 26 -29.00 58.49 12.02
N VAL A 27 -28.27 59.38 11.34
CA VAL A 27 -26.79 59.40 11.28
C VAL A 27 -26.26 60.06 12.56
N GLY A 28 -25.72 59.23 13.46
CA GLY A 28 -24.93 59.64 14.62
C GLY A 28 -23.45 59.36 14.38
N ARG A 29 -22.65 60.43 14.34
CA ARG A 29 -21.20 60.42 14.15
C ARG A 29 -20.53 59.86 15.41
N CYS A 30 -19.75 58.78 15.30
CA CYS A 30 -18.81 58.40 16.34
C CYS A 30 -17.54 57.81 15.72
N CYS A 31 -16.45 58.60 15.78
CA CYS A 31 -15.10 58.13 15.49
C CYS A 31 -14.72 57.04 16.50
N ARG A 32 -14.25 55.90 16.02
CA ARG A 32 -13.43 54.98 16.83
C ARG A 32 -12.25 54.48 16.00
N ASN A 33 -11.10 54.56 16.65
CA ASN A 33 -9.79 54.13 16.20
C ASN A 33 -9.83 52.71 15.66
N VAL A 34 -9.20 52.50 14.51
CA VAL A 34 -8.90 51.18 13.99
C VAL A 34 -7.62 50.74 14.68
N ASP A 35 -7.74 50.00 15.77
CA ASP A 35 -6.61 49.26 16.34
C ASP A 35 -6.19 48.21 15.31
N PHE A 36 -5.00 48.38 14.74
CA PHE A 36 -4.30 47.32 14.02
C PHE A 36 -3.97 46.22 15.04
N ALA A 37 -4.91 45.29 15.23
CA ALA A 37 -4.65 44.05 15.91
C ALA A 37 -3.56 43.31 15.11
N SER A 38 -2.37 43.23 15.69
CA SER A 38 -1.29 42.39 15.20
C SER A 38 -1.84 41.00 14.93
N VAL A 39 -1.77 40.56 13.67
CA VAL A 39 -2.05 39.18 13.29
C VAL A 39 -0.94 38.36 13.95
N SER A 40 -1.27 37.77 15.11
CA SER A 40 -0.45 36.73 15.72
C SER A 40 -0.35 35.60 14.70
N THR A 41 0.81 35.51 14.06
CA THR A 41 1.24 34.34 13.30
C THR A 41 1.20 33.16 14.25
N ARG A 42 0.09 32.41 14.24
CA ARG A 42 0.08 31.08 14.83
C ARG A 42 1.17 30.30 14.12
N SER A 43 2.26 30.06 14.84
CA SER A 43 3.27 29.06 14.51
C SER A 43 2.55 27.82 14.01
N MET A 44 2.93 27.34 12.82
CA MET A 44 2.51 26.02 12.35
C MET A 44 2.85 25.04 13.47
N ALA A 45 1.84 24.44 14.11
CA ALA A 45 2.09 23.44 15.13
C ALA A 45 3.05 22.40 14.55
N SER A 46 4.26 22.31 15.12
CA SER A 46 5.28 21.40 14.64
C SER A 46 4.67 19.99 14.63
N LYS A 47 4.70 19.34 13.47
CA LYS A 47 4.30 17.94 13.36
C LYS A 47 5.13 17.10 14.32
N THR A 48 4.51 16.10 14.91
CA THR A 48 5.16 15.21 15.89
C THR A 48 6.19 14.31 15.20
N GLN A 49 7.24 13.93 15.93
CA GLN A 49 8.28 13.06 15.41
C GLN A 49 7.73 11.64 15.14
N VAL A 50 8.13 11.05 14.01
CA VAL A 50 7.71 9.71 13.55
C VAL A 50 8.92 8.78 13.49
N GLY A 51 8.79 7.59 14.07
CA GLY A 51 9.75 6.52 13.98
C GLY A 51 9.60 5.71 12.69
N PHE A 52 10.69 5.30 12.07
CA PHE A 52 10.67 4.44 10.88
C PHE A 52 11.74 3.35 10.96
N VAL A 53 11.33 2.08 10.92
CA VAL A 53 12.27 0.94 10.97
C VAL A 53 12.18 0.14 9.67
N GLY A 54 13.31 0.00 8.98
CA GLY A 54 13.41 -0.69 7.69
C GLY A 54 13.34 0.28 6.50
N LEU A 55 14.44 0.42 5.79
CA LEU A 55 14.71 1.43 4.76
C LEU A 55 15.14 0.79 3.43
N GLY A 56 14.57 -0.38 3.12
CA GLY A 56 14.74 -1.02 1.81
C GLY A 56 13.97 -0.30 0.69
N ASN A 57 13.76 -1.01 -0.43
CA ASN A 57 13.12 -0.49 -1.65
C ASN A 57 11.74 0.18 -1.44
N MET A 58 11.00 -0.26 -0.42
CA MET A 58 9.70 0.34 -0.06
C MET A 58 9.84 1.35 1.08
N GLY A 59 10.57 1.00 2.14
CA GLY A 59 10.66 1.82 3.36
C GLY A 59 11.34 3.16 3.14
N ASN A 60 12.43 3.21 2.37
CA ASN A 60 13.15 4.46 2.07
C ASN A 60 12.25 5.52 1.38
N PRO A 61 11.58 5.24 0.23
CA PRO A 61 10.69 6.22 -0.38
C PRO A 61 9.47 6.58 0.49
N MET A 62 8.96 5.64 1.29
CA MET A 62 7.89 5.90 2.26
C MET A 62 8.32 6.93 3.32
N ALA A 63 9.47 6.72 3.96
CA ALA A 63 10.04 7.64 4.94
C ALA A 63 10.36 9.02 4.35
N LYS A 64 10.86 9.08 3.10
CA LYS A 64 11.05 10.36 2.39
C LYS A 64 9.75 11.13 2.22
N ASN A 65 8.64 10.45 1.95
CA ASN A 65 7.36 11.13 1.81
C ASN A 65 6.86 11.70 3.14
N LEU A 66 7.17 11.07 4.28
CA LEU A 66 6.90 11.66 5.60
C LEU A 66 7.69 12.96 5.79
N LEU A 67 8.99 12.97 5.46
CA LEU A 67 9.84 14.17 5.50
C LEU A 67 9.29 15.28 4.59
N LYS A 68 8.89 14.96 3.36
CA LYS A 68 8.29 15.93 2.41
C LYS A 68 7.01 16.57 2.95
N HIS A 69 6.24 15.82 3.73
CA HIS A 69 5.04 16.34 4.40
C HIS A 69 5.34 17.06 5.73
N GLY A 70 6.61 17.25 6.07
CA GLY A 70 7.06 18.02 7.23
C GLY A 70 7.08 17.25 8.56
N TYR A 71 6.97 15.91 8.56
CA TYR A 71 7.19 15.13 9.78
C TYR A 71 8.70 14.97 10.03
N PRO A 72 9.21 15.32 11.23
CA PRO A 72 10.54 14.90 11.64
C PRO A 72 10.60 13.37 11.71
N VAL A 73 11.59 12.75 11.07
CA VAL A 73 11.74 11.29 11.05
C VAL A 73 12.95 10.87 11.87
N ILE A 74 12.75 9.88 12.74
CA ILE A 74 13.82 9.11 13.36
C ILE A 74 13.80 7.70 12.80
N ALA A 75 14.93 7.23 12.27
CA ALA A 75 14.96 5.98 11.52
C ALA A 75 16.15 5.09 11.86
N THR A 76 15.99 3.81 11.55
CA THR A 76 17.06 2.82 11.64
C THR A 76 16.82 1.71 10.62
N ASP A 77 17.91 1.11 10.17
CA ASP A 77 17.93 -0.12 9.38
C ASP A 77 19.14 -0.95 9.85
N VAL A 78 19.04 -2.28 9.73
CA VAL A 78 20.15 -3.18 10.05
C VAL A 78 21.34 -2.98 9.10
N PHE A 79 21.09 -2.42 7.91
CA PHE A 79 22.07 -2.03 6.91
C PHE A 79 22.34 -0.52 6.98
N PRO A 80 23.49 -0.08 7.53
CA PRO A 80 23.80 1.35 7.70
C PRO A 80 23.79 2.14 6.38
N GLU A 81 24.14 1.50 5.27
CA GLU A 81 24.10 2.09 3.94
C GLU A 81 22.70 2.53 3.51
N SER A 82 21.64 1.82 3.94
CA SER A 82 20.24 2.16 3.64
C SER A 82 19.78 3.44 4.36
N CYS A 83 20.49 3.87 5.41
CA CYS A 83 20.16 5.05 6.19
C CYS A 83 20.72 6.36 5.60
N LYS A 84 21.80 6.29 4.79
CA LYS A 84 22.58 7.45 4.34
C LYS A 84 21.72 8.52 3.67
N GLU A 85 20.89 8.09 2.73
CA GLU A 85 20.07 9.02 1.94
C GLU A 85 19.01 9.75 2.78
N LEU A 86 18.41 9.08 3.77
CA LEU A 86 17.47 9.74 4.67
C LEU A 86 18.17 10.68 5.64
N GLN A 87 19.38 10.32 6.08
CA GLN A 87 20.21 11.19 6.92
C GLN A 87 20.55 12.50 6.21
N GLU A 88 20.93 12.43 4.94
CA GLU A 88 21.20 13.61 4.08
C GLU A 88 19.95 14.49 3.91
N LEU A 89 18.75 13.90 3.93
CA LEU A 89 17.48 14.60 3.89
C LEU A 89 16.99 15.11 5.26
N GLY A 90 17.81 14.97 6.31
CA GLY A 90 17.53 15.51 7.65
C GLY A 90 16.84 14.56 8.62
N ALA A 91 16.72 13.27 8.30
CA ALA A 91 16.26 12.28 9.28
C ALA A 91 17.33 12.04 10.36
N GLN A 92 16.89 11.84 11.60
CA GLN A 92 17.76 11.37 12.68
C GLN A 92 17.96 9.87 12.55
N ILE A 93 19.20 9.38 12.43
CA ILE A 93 19.49 7.95 12.42
C ILE A 93 19.91 7.49 13.82
N VAL A 94 19.39 6.34 14.25
CA VAL A 94 19.74 5.69 15.53
C VAL A 94 20.15 4.23 15.31
N ASP A 95 20.77 3.64 16.32
CA ASP A 95 21.48 2.37 16.17
C ASP A 95 20.54 1.15 16.14
N ASN A 96 19.32 1.26 16.69
CA ASN A 96 18.41 0.12 16.82
C ASN A 96 16.92 0.53 17.00
N PRO A 97 15.98 -0.42 16.84
CA PRO A 97 14.55 -0.15 16.98
C PRO A 97 14.10 0.33 18.38
N ALA A 98 14.75 -0.11 19.46
CA ALA A 98 14.43 0.37 20.80
C ALA A 98 14.71 1.88 20.94
N GLU A 99 15.79 2.39 20.34
CA GLU A 99 16.08 3.83 20.35
C GLU A 99 15.12 4.67 19.51
N VAL A 100 14.54 4.08 18.45
CA VAL A 100 13.42 4.70 17.73
C VAL A 100 12.23 4.88 18.68
N ALA A 101 11.89 3.83 19.43
CA ALA A 101 10.75 3.82 20.34
C ALA A 101 10.92 4.73 21.58
N ASP A 102 12.16 4.96 22.02
CA ASP A 102 12.48 5.90 23.09
C ASP A 102 12.17 7.36 22.69
N LYS A 103 12.30 7.68 21.41
CA LYS A 103 12.23 9.05 20.88
C LYS A 103 10.94 9.36 20.12
N ALA A 104 10.25 8.36 19.59
CA ALA A 104 9.02 8.54 18.82
C ALA A 104 7.86 7.70 19.35
N ASP A 105 6.68 8.31 19.39
CA ASP A 105 5.47 7.69 19.91
C ASP A 105 4.59 7.12 18.79
N ARG A 106 4.89 7.46 17.52
CA ARG A 106 4.24 6.88 16.33
C ARG A 106 5.32 6.25 15.47
N ILE A 107 5.29 4.94 15.29
CA ILE A 107 6.37 4.18 14.67
C ILE A 107 5.81 3.34 13.52
N ILE A 108 6.43 3.46 12.34
CA ILE A 108 6.14 2.62 11.18
C ILE A 108 7.27 1.61 11.01
N THR A 109 6.93 0.36 10.76
CA THR A 109 7.91 -0.67 10.37
C THR A 109 7.63 -1.17 8.95
N MET A 110 8.68 -1.43 8.17
CA MET A 110 8.58 -1.91 6.78
C MET A 110 9.68 -2.95 6.50
N LEU A 111 9.38 -4.20 6.82
CA LEU A 111 10.34 -5.29 6.94
C LEU A 111 10.03 -6.43 5.96
N PRO A 112 11.03 -7.28 5.61
CA PRO A 112 10.86 -8.24 4.53
C PRO A 112 10.07 -9.51 4.91
N SER A 113 10.01 -9.89 6.19
CA SER A 113 9.37 -11.15 6.61
C SER A 113 8.91 -11.17 8.07
N SER A 114 8.05 -12.15 8.42
CA SER A 114 7.53 -12.32 9.78
C SER A 114 8.63 -12.47 10.84
N PRO A 115 9.70 -13.29 10.64
CA PRO A 115 10.82 -13.32 11.58
C PRO A 115 11.46 -11.96 11.85
N ASN A 116 11.60 -11.11 10.82
CA ASN A 116 12.17 -9.77 11.00
C ASN A 116 11.24 -8.87 11.81
N VAL A 117 9.93 -8.93 11.58
CA VAL A 117 8.95 -8.19 12.40
C VAL A 117 9.03 -8.64 13.86
N ILE A 118 9.05 -9.96 14.11
CA ILE A 118 9.14 -10.49 15.47
C ILE A 118 10.41 -9.98 16.17
N ASP A 119 11.57 -10.02 15.50
CA ASP A 119 12.84 -9.55 16.05
C ASP A 119 12.82 -8.03 16.33
N VAL A 120 12.35 -7.23 15.37
CA VAL A 120 12.26 -5.77 15.50
C VAL A 120 11.33 -5.33 16.63
N TYR A 121 10.25 -6.07 16.90
CA TYR A 121 9.34 -5.73 17.99
C TYR A 121 9.80 -6.31 19.33
N THR A 122 10.17 -7.58 19.38
CA THR A 122 10.32 -8.34 20.63
C THR A 122 11.76 -8.67 21.03
N GLY A 123 12.70 -8.53 20.08
CA GLY A 123 14.11 -8.86 20.24
C GLY A 123 14.81 -8.02 21.32
N PRO A 124 16.08 -8.34 21.66
CA PRO A 124 16.81 -7.68 22.74
C PRO A 124 16.88 -6.16 22.63
N ASN A 125 16.95 -5.64 21.40
CA ASN A 125 16.93 -4.20 21.08
C ASN A 125 15.66 -3.80 20.31
N GLY A 126 14.57 -4.53 20.53
CA GLY A 126 13.30 -4.32 19.84
C GLY A 126 12.49 -3.13 20.36
N ILE A 127 11.50 -2.69 19.57
CA ILE A 127 10.60 -1.57 19.86
C ILE A 127 9.97 -1.69 21.26
N LEU A 128 9.49 -2.89 21.62
CA LEU A 128 8.77 -3.11 22.87
C LEU A 128 9.63 -2.98 24.14
N LYS A 129 10.96 -2.80 24.00
CA LYS A 129 11.86 -2.58 25.14
C LYS A 129 11.82 -1.15 25.69
N LYS A 130 11.48 -0.18 24.84
CA LYS A 130 11.45 1.26 25.19
C LYS A 130 10.20 1.99 24.72
N VAL A 131 9.25 1.29 24.11
CA VAL A 131 7.97 1.87 23.69
C VAL A 131 7.24 2.52 24.87
N LYS A 132 6.65 3.69 24.64
CA LYS A 132 5.89 4.42 25.65
C LYS A 132 4.42 3.98 25.63
N LYS A 133 3.77 4.17 26.77
CA LYS A 133 2.32 3.97 26.87
C LYS A 133 1.59 4.94 25.94
N GLY A 134 0.62 4.44 25.18
CA GLY A 134 -0.15 5.20 24.20
C GLY A 134 0.55 5.36 22.84
N SER A 135 1.72 4.75 22.61
CA SER A 135 2.36 4.78 21.30
C SER A 135 1.54 4.03 20.24
N LEU A 136 1.53 4.54 19.02
CA LEU A 136 0.91 3.93 17.84
C LEU A 136 1.98 3.24 17.00
N LEU A 137 1.90 1.92 16.89
CA LEU A 137 2.81 1.08 16.14
C LEU A 137 2.10 0.58 14.88
N ILE A 138 2.62 0.91 13.70
CA ILE A 138 2.05 0.53 12.41
C ILE A 138 3.03 -0.37 11.66
N ASP A 139 2.71 -1.65 11.54
CA ASP A 139 3.50 -2.59 10.72
C ASP A 139 3.00 -2.59 9.28
N SER A 140 3.76 -1.99 8.37
CA SER A 140 3.47 -1.98 6.93
C SER A 140 4.08 -3.15 6.17
N SER A 141 4.78 -4.05 6.88
CA SER A 141 5.30 -5.30 6.32
C SER A 141 4.16 -6.18 5.82
N THR A 142 4.44 -7.09 4.87
CA THR A 142 3.49 -8.15 4.52
C THR A 142 3.91 -9.44 5.23
N ILE A 143 3.14 -9.88 6.21
CA ILE A 143 3.47 -11.00 7.11
C ILE A 143 2.26 -11.93 7.33
N ASP A 144 2.46 -12.99 8.10
CA ASP A 144 1.36 -13.87 8.50
C ASP A 144 0.37 -13.10 9.41
N PRO A 145 -0.96 -13.16 9.16
CA PRO A 145 -1.96 -12.52 10.00
C PRO A 145 -1.90 -12.94 11.48
N ALA A 146 -1.48 -14.17 11.78
CA ALA A 146 -1.29 -14.65 13.14
C ALA A 146 -0.14 -13.91 13.84
N VAL A 147 0.96 -13.64 13.13
CA VAL A 147 2.09 -12.88 13.68
C VAL A 147 1.68 -11.43 13.97
N SER A 148 0.86 -10.79 13.13
CA SER A 148 0.31 -9.47 13.44
C SER A 148 -0.51 -9.47 14.73
N LYS A 149 -1.31 -10.51 14.97
CA LYS A 149 -2.07 -10.66 16.22
C LYS A 149 -1.17 -10.88 17.44
N ASP A 150 -0.12 -11.67 17.29
CA ASP A 150 0.87 -11.89 18.35
C ASP A 150 1.60 -10.59 18.70
N MET A 151 1.97 -9.78 17.69
CA MET A 151 2.59 -8.46 17.91
C MET A 151 1.64 -7.47 18.58
N ALA A 152 0.35 -7.49 18.21
CA ALA A 152 -0.64 -6.67 18.89
C ALA A 152 -0.81 -7.06 20.36
N ALA A 153 -0.93 -8.36 20.67
CA ALA A 153 -1.00 -8.84 22.04
C ALA A 153 0.28 -8.52 22.85
N ALA A 154 1.44 -8.47 22.21
CA ALA A 154 2.68 -8.06 22.83
C ALA A 154 2.73 -6.54 23.11
N ALA A 155 2.26 -5.72 22.16
CA ALA A 155 2.18 -4.25 22.30
C ALA A 155 1.15 -3.81 23.35
N GLU A 156 0.02 -4.52 23.46
CA GLU A 156 -1.01 -4.23 24.45
C GLU A 156 -0.48 -4.32 25.88
N LYS A 157 0.42 -5.27 26.16
CA LYS A 157 1.07 -5.45 27.47
C LYS A 157 1.93 -4.25 27.88
N THR A 158 2.42 -3.46 26.93
CA THR A 158 3.15 -2.21 27.19
C THR A 158 2.23 -0.98 27.20
N GLY A 159 0.94 -1.17 26.96
CA GLY A 159 -0.04 -0.11 26.79
C GLY A 159 0.10 0.67 25.49
N ALA A 160 0.72 0.07 24.46
CA ALA A 160 0.81 0.62 23.11
C ALA A 160 -0.28 0.00 22.21
N VAL A 161 -0.56 0.67 21.10
CA VAL A 161 -1.51 0.21 20.07
C VAL A 161 -0.72 -0.34 18.89
N PHE A 162 -1.15 -1.48 18.35
CA PHE A 162 -0.60 -2.06 17.13
C PHE A 162 -1.65 -2.08 16.02
N MET A 163 -1.24 -1.75 14.80
CA MET A 163 -2.03 -1.89 13.59
C MET A 163 -1.19 -2.53 12.48
N ASP A 164 -1.74 -3.51 11.77
CA ASP A 164 -1.16 -3.99 10.51
C ASP A 164 -1.66 -3.13 9.36
N ALA A 165 -0.75 -2.64 8.53
CA ALA A 165 -1.05 -1.78 7.38
C ALA A 165 -0.24 -2.15 6.13
N PRO A 166 -0.29 -3.41 5.65
CA PRO A 166 0.44 -3.81 4.45
C PRO A 166 0.05 -2.98 3.23
N VAL A 167 1.02 -2.82 2.33
CA VAL A 167 0.92 -1.93 1.17
C VAL A 167 0.76 -2.67 -0.16
N SER A 168 0.07 -2.04 -1.12
CA SER A 168 0.04 -2.41 -2.53
C SER A 168 0.44 -1.22 -3.42
N GLY A 169 1.06 -1.51 -4.58
CA GLY A 169 1.47 -0.50 -5.58
C GLY A 169 2.97 -0.49 -5.95
N GLY A 170 3.82 -1.19 -5.21
CA GLY A 170 5.26 -1.31 -5.53
C GLY A 170 6.07 -0.02 -5.37
N VAL A 171 7.33 -0.06 -5.82
CA VAL A 171 8.31 1.03 -5.60
C VAL A 171 7.89 2.35 -6.27
N GLY A 172 7.28 2.29 -7.45
CA GLY A 172 6.78 3.49 -8.14
C GLY A 172 5.68 4.22 -7.34
N ALA A 173 4.72 3.46 -6.78
CA ALA A 173 3.69 4.02 -5.92
C ALA A 173 4.27 4.50 -4.57
N ALA A 174 5.26 3.79 -4.02
CA ALA A 174 5.95 4.21 -2.81
C ALA A 174 6.64 5.57 -3.00
N SER A 175 7.40 5.74 -4.09
CA SER A 175 8.10 7.00 -4.40
C SER A 175 7.14 8.16 -4.68
N SER A 176 6.01 7.90 -5.32
CA SER A 176 5.01 8.93 -5.68
C SER A 176 3.97 9.20 -4.58
N GLY A 177 4.02 8.49 -3.46
CA GLY A 177 3.04 8.65 -2.37
C GLY A 177 1.64 8.14 -2.73
N LYS A 178 1.55 7.15 -3.63
CA LYS A 178 0.29 6.62 -4.18
C LYS A 178 0.03 5.15 -3.80
N LEU A 179 0.66 4.67 -2.74
CA LEU A 179 0.38 3.34 -2.19
C LEU A 179 -1.09 3.19 -1.78
N THR A 180 -1.54 1.94 -1.75
CA THR A 180 -2.77 1.55 -1.07
C THR A 180 -2.41 0.84 0.21
N PHE A 181 -2.89 1.34 1.35
CA PHE A 181 -2.77 0.71 2.66
C PHE A 181 -4.07 -0.03 3.01
N MET A 182 -3.93 -1.27 3.46
CA MET A 182 -5.00 -2.11 3.97
C MET A 182 -4.80 -2.26 5.48
N VAL A 183 -5.65 -1.64 6.29
CA VAL A 183 -5.35 -1.40 7.71
C VAL A 183 -6.24 -2.25 8.62
N GLY A 184 -5.63 -3.13 9.40
CA GLY A 184 -6.26 -3.85 10.51
C GLY A 184 -5.86 -3.25 11.86
N GLY A 185 -6.81 -3.16 12.80
CA GLY A 185 -6.57 -2.62 14.13
C GLY A 185 -7.85 -2.24 14.88
N ALA A 186 -7.69 -1.55 16.01
CA ALA A 186 -8.81 -0.90 16.68
C ALA A 186 -9.35 0.24 15.80
N GLU A 187 -10.67 0.34 15.64
CA GLU A 187 -11.30 1.28 14.71
C GLU A 187 -11.09 2.74 15.16
N GLU A 188 -11.14 2.96 16.46
CA GLU A 188 -10.90 4.25 17.10
C GLU A 188 -9.50 4.83 16.79
N GLU A 189 -8.51 3.97 16.53
CA GLU A 189 -7.13 4.36 16.22
C GLU A 189 -6.91 4.58 14.71
N PHE A 190 -7.85 4.14 13.87
CA PHE A 190 -7.71 4.22 12.41
C PHE A 190 -7.55 5.66 11.91
N THR A 191 -8.24 6.63 12.53
CA THR A 191 -8.11 8.04 12.14
C THR A 191 -6.68 8.55 12.35
N ALA A 192 -6.07 8.20 13.49
CA ALA A 192 -4.68 8.55 13.79
C ALA A 192 -3.69 7.84 12.86
N ALA A 193 -3.91 6.57 12.54
CA ALA A 193 -3.07 5.88 11.55
C ALA A 193 -3.21 6.51 10.17
N LYS A 194 -4.44 6.79 9.72
CA LYS A 194 -4.74 7.34 8.40
C LYS A 194 -4.06 8.69 8.14
N GLU A 195 -3.93 9.55 9.14
CA GLU A 195 -3.20 10.81 9.03
C GLU A 195 -1.74 10.60 8.54
N LEU A 196 -1.03 9.63 9.11
CA LEU A 196 0.34 9.30 8.67
C LEU A 196 0.36 8.58 7.34
N LEU A 197 -0.48 7.54 7.19
CA LEU A 197 -0.46 6.68 6.02
C LEU A 197 -0.83 7.43 4.73
N SER A 198 -1.70 8.46 4.83
CA SER A 198 -2.08 9.31 3.70
C SER A 198 -0.92 10.18 3.17
N CYS A 199 0.17 10.34 3.93
CA CYS A 199 1.38 11.01 3.43
C CYS A 199 2.17 10.13 2.47
N MET A 200 1.96 8.82 2.51
CA MET A 200 2.69 7.81 1.74
C MET A 200 1.80 7.06 0.75
N GLY A 201 0.48 7.23 0.83
CA GLY A 201 -0.50 6.50 0.06
C GLY A 201 -1.67 7.36 -0.39
N ALA A 202 -2.22 7.00 -1.56
CA ALA A 202 -3.42 7.62 -2.11
C ALA A 202 -4.70 7.01 -1.51
N ASN A 203 -4.65 5.74 -1.10
CA ASN A 203 -5.77 5.02 -0.52
C ASN A 203 -5.36 4.44 0.83
N VAL A 204 -6.17 4.67 1.85
CA VAL A 204 -6.01 4.06 3.18
C VAL A 204 -7.37 3.49 3.58
N VAL A 205 -7.46 2.16 3.63
CA VAL A 205 -8.72 1.43 3.77
C VAL A 205 -8.70 0.67 5.09
N TYR A 206 -9.72 0.87 5.93
CA TYR A 206 -9.91 0.06 7.13
C TYR A 206 -10.49 -1.31 6.76
N CYS A 207 -9.83 -2.37 7.22
CA CYS A 207 -10.17 -3.76 6.90
C CYS A 207 -10.82 -4.50 8.08
N GLY A 208 -10.85 -3.89 9.27
CA GLY A 208 -11.37 -4.49 10.50
C GLY A 208 -10.28 -4.67 11.55
N GLN A 209 -10.41 -5.73 12.36
CA GLN A 209 -9.50 -6.03 13.49
C GLN A 209 -8.07 -6.38 13.03
N VAL A 210 -7.12 -6.41 13.97
CA VAL A 210 -5.72 -6.78 13.67
C VAL A 210 -5.63 -8.10 12.89
N GLY A 211 -4.80 -8.08 11.84
CA GLY A 211 -4.56 -9.17 10.91
C GLY A 211 -5.46 -9.13 9.66
N THR A 212 -6.51 -8.31 9.65
CA THR A 212 -7.41 -8.19 8.48
C THR A 212 -6.77 -7.41 7.33
N GLY A 213 -5.85 -6.48 7.60
CA GLY A 213 -5.04 -5.81 6.58
C GLY A 213 -4.14 -6.81 5.86
N GLN A 214 -3.44 -7.66 6.62
CA GLN A 214 -2.65 -8.79 6.08
C GLN A 214 -3.52 -9.74 5.26
N ALA A 215 -4.68 -10.14 5.79
CA ALA A 215 -5.60 -11.03 5.09
C ALA A 215 -6.04 -10.45 3.73
N ALA A 216 -6.44 -9.16 3.70
CA ALA A 216 -6.82 -8.48 2.47
C ALA A 216 -5.67 -8.46 1.45
N LYS A 217 -4.45 -8.11 1.88
CA LYS A 217 -3.26 -8.08 1.02
C LYS A 217 -2.93 -9.46 0.45
N ILE A 218 -2.96 -10.50 1.28
CA ILE A 218 -2.65 -11.88 0.90
C ILE A 218 -3.66 -12.39 -0.13
N CYS A 219 -4.96 -12.17 0.10
CA CYS A 219 -6.01 -12.54 -0.84
C CYS A 219 -5.84 -11.82 -2.19
N ASN A 220 -5.56 -10.51 -2.17
CA ASN A 220 -5.30 -9.73 -3.38
C ASN A 220 -4.12 -10.31 -4.18
N ASN A 221 -2.99 -10.59 -3.52
CA ASN A 221 -1.80 -11.07 -4.21
C ASN A 221 -1.93 -12.52 -4.71
N MET A 222 -2.70 -13.36 -4.02
CA MET A 222 -3.06 -14.68 -4.53
C MET A 222 -3.89 -14.57 -5.82
N LEU A 223 -4.91 -13.71 -5.85
CA LEU A 223 -5.70 -13.47 -7.06
C LEU A 223 -4.85 -12.88 -8.20
N LEU A 224 -3.96 -11.93 -7.87
CA LEU A 224 -3.02 -11.34 -8.82
C LEU A 224 -2.12 -12.40 -9.47
N ALA A 225 -1.56 -13.31 -8.67
CA ALA A 225 -0.72 -14.40 -9.18
C ALA A 225 -1.49 -15.33 -10.14
N ILE A 226 -2.71 -15.74 -9.75
CA ILE A 226 -3.58 -16.57 -10.60
C ILE A 226 -3.88 -15.83 -11.91
N GLY A 227 -4.26 -14.56 -11.85
CA GLY A 227 -4.56 -13.74 -13.03
C GLY A 227 -3.35 -13.53 -13.93
N MET A 228 -2.15 -13.35 -13.37
CA MET A 228 -0.91 -13.19 -14.14
C MET A 228 -0.50 -14.48 -14.85
N ILE A 229 -0.59 -15.63 -14.16
CA ILE A 229 -0.33 -16.94 -14.77
C ILE A 229 -1.37 -17.20 -15.87
N GLY A 230 -2.66 -17.02 -15.59
CA GLY A 230 -3.72 -17.22 -16.59
C GLY A 230 -3.57 -16.30 -17.81
N THR A 231 -3.17 -15.04 -17.60
CA THR A 231 -2.85 -14.11 -18.71
C THR A 231 -1.66 -14.65 -19.51
N SER A 232 -0.61 -15.09 -18.85
CA SER A 232 0.60 -15.59 -19.49
C SER A 232 0.35 -16.86 -20.31
N GLU A 233 -0.40 -17.82 -19.76
CA GLU A 233 -0.81 -19.04 -20.46
C GLU A 233 -1.68 -18.71 -21.69
N THR A 234 -2.69 -17.85 -21.51
CA THR A 234 -3.60 -17.45 -22.59
C THR A 234 -2.86 -16.77 -23.72
N MET A 235 -1.97 -15.83 -23.39
CA MET A 235 -1.15 -15.13 -24.38
C MET A 235 -0.18 -16.08 -25.09
N ASN A 236 0.48 -16.98 -24.35
CA ASN A 236 1.39 -17.97 -24.92
C ASN A 236 0.66 -18.90 -25.91
N LEU A 237 -0.49 -19.44 -25.52
CA LEU A 237 -1.32 -20.28 -26.38
C LEU A 237 -1.74 -19.53 -27.66
N GLY A 238 -2.24 -18.30 -27.52
CA GLY A 238 -2.66 -17.50 -28.66
C GLY A 238 -1.53 -17.18 -29.64
N VAL A 239 -0.33 -16.85 -29.14
CA VAL A 239 0.87 -16.67 -29.97
C VAL A 239 1.24 -17.95 -30.70
N ARG A 240 1.19 -19.12 -30.04
CA ARG A 240 1.45 -20.42 -30.68
C ARG A 240 0.40 -20.81 -31.72
N LEU A 241 -0.83 -20.31 -31.59
CA LEU A 241 -1.89 -20.44 -32.59
C LEU A 241 -1.76 -19.42 -33.74
N GLY A 242 -0.72 -18.59 -33.74
CA GLY A 242 -0.42 -17.65 -34.82
C GLY A 242 -1.06 -16.26 -34.66
N LEU A 243 -1.60 -15.93 -33.49
CA LEU A 243 -2.15 -14.59 -33.24
C LEU A 243 -1.04 -13.57 -32.96
N ASP A 244 -1.18 -12.37 -33.50
CA ASP A 244 -0.40 -11.21 -33.05
C ASP A 244 -0.71 -10.93 -31.56
N PRO A 245 0.29 -10.91 -30.66
CA PRO A 245 0.07 -10.67 -29.24
C PRO A 245 -0.60 -9.31 -28.97
N LYS A 246 -0.34 -8.26 -29.76
CA LYS A 246 -1.01 -6.96 -29.57
C LYS A 246 -2.51 -7.04 -29.88
N LEU A 247 -2.87 -7.73 -30.95
CA LEU A 247 -4.26 -8.00 -31.31
C LEU A 247 -4.97 -8.81 -30.22
N LEU A 248 -4.35 -9.89 -29.73
CA LEU A 248 -4.94 -10.72 -28.68
C LEU A 248 -5.13 -9.94 -27.39
N ALA A 249 -4.13 -9.19 -26.94
CA ALA A 249 -4.24 -8.34 -25.75
C ALA A 249 -5.39 -7.33 -25.88
N LYS A 250 -5.55 -6.70 -27.05
CA LYS A 250 -6.69 -5.80 -27.33
C LYS A 250 -8.03 -6.52 -27.17
N ILE A 251 -8.17 -7.72 -27.73
CA ILE A 251 -9.40 -8.52 -27.62
C ILE A 251 -9.70 -8.87 -26.16
N LEU A 252 -8.71 -9.37 -25.42
CA LEU A 252 -8.86 -9.72 -24.00
C LEU A 252 -9.32 -8.50 -23.18
N ASN A 253 -8.69 -7.35 -23.41
CA ASN A 253 -8.91 -6.13 -22.65
C ASN A 253 -10.23 -5.41 -22.97
N MET A 254 -10.99 -5.87 -23.97
CA MET A 254 -12.36 -5.42 -24.25
C MET A 254 -13.42 -6.52 -24.05
N SER A 255 -13.00 -7.67 -23.51
CA SER A 255 -13.84 -8.86 -23.31
C SER A 255 -13.90 -9.26 -21.83
N SER A 256 -14.59 -10.36 -21.54
CA SER A 256 -14.74 -10.90 -20.18
C SER A 256 -13.44 -11.40 -19.55
N GLY A 257 -12.41 -11.68 -20.36
CA GLY A 257 -11.09 -12.10 -19.88
C GLY A 257 -10.22 -10.98 -19.30
N ARG A 258 -10.67 -9.72 -19.36
CA ARG A 258 -9.90 -8.56 -18.87
C ARG A 258 -9.58 -8.69 -17.39
N CYS A 259 -8.31 -8.47 -17.04
CA CYS A 259 -7.87 -8.28 -15.67
C CYS A 259 -6.70 -7.29 -15.61
N TRP A 260 -6.32 -6.86 -14.41
CA TRP A 260 -5.20 -5.92 -14.22
C TRP A 260 -3.90 -6.41 -14.88
N SER A 261 -3.62 -7.71 -14.79
CA SER A 261 -2.45 -8.33 -15.41
C SER A 261 -2.44 -8.20 -16.94
N SER A 262 -3.61 -8.14 -17.59
CA SER A 262 -3.69 -8.06 -19.05
C SER A 262 -3.73 -6.62 -19.58
N ASP A 263 -4.38 -5.70 -18.85
CA ASP A 263 -4.65 -4.33 -19.31
C ASP A 263 -3.74 -3.25 -18.73
N THR A 264 -3.06 -3.54 -17.63
CA THR A 264 -2.19 -2.59 -16.91
C THR A 264 -0.76 -3.13 -16.75
N TYR A 265 -0.56 -4.44 -16.82
CA TYR A 265 0.74 -5.07 -16.53
C TYR A 265 1.07 -6.26 -17.44
N ASN A 266 0.82 -6.11 -18.75
CA ASN A 266 0.86 -7.23 -19.69
C ASN A 266 2.23 -7.96 -19.69
N PRO A 267 2.27 -9.29 -19.51
CA PRO A 267 3.51 -10.03 -19.35
C PRO A 267 4.27 -10.25 -20.66
N VAL A 268 3.70 -9.92 -21.82
CA VAL A 268 4.32 -10.17 -23.13
C VAL A 268 5.17 -8.98 -23.57
N PRO A 269 6.48 -9.17 -23.84
CA PRO A 269 7.33 -8.10 -24.33
C PRO A 269 6.79 -7.45 -25.61
N GLY A 270 6.78 -6.12 -25.65
CA GLY A 270 6.33 -5.33 -26.80
C GLY A 270 4.82 -5.09 -26.90
N VAL A 271 3.99 -5.67 -26.02
CA VAL A 271 2.54 -5.38 -25.99
C VAL A 271 2.24 -4.06 -25.31
N MET A 272 2.96 -3.74 -24.24
CA MET A 272 2.74 -2.54 -23.42
C MET A 272 4.08 -1.87 -23.08
N GLU A 273 4.10 -0.55 -23.13
CA GLU A 273 5.25 0.26 -22.71
C GLU A 273 5.21 0.53 -21.21
N GLY A 274 6.39 0.79 -20.60
CA GLY A 274 6.47 1.17 -19.19
C GLY A 274 6.22 0.04 -18.18
N VAL A 275 6.10 -1.21 -18.64
CA VAL A 275 5.97 -2.41 -17.78
C VAL A 275 7.21 -3.29 -17.87
N PRO A 276 7.51 -4.13 -16.85
CA PRO A 276 8.75 -4.91 -16.80
C PRO A 276 8.98 -5.84 -17.99
N SER A 277 7.93 -6.38 -18.60
CA SER A 277 8.06 -7.26 -19.78
C SER A 277 8.77 -6.56 -20.95
N GLY A 278 8.63 -5.23 -21.08
CA GLY A 278 9.36 -4.41 -22.06
C GLY A 278 10.82 -4.13 -21.70
N ASN A 279 11.26 -4.46 -20.48
CA ASN A 279 12.62 -4.22 -19.96
C ASN A 279 13.23 -5.50 -19.36
N ASN A 280 13.10 -6.63 -20.06
CA ASN A 280 13.63 -7.95 -19.66
C ASN A 280 13.25 -8.37 -18.22
N TYR A 281 12.06 -7.94 -17.77
CA TYR A 281 11.51 -8.19 -16.44
C TYR A 281 12.37 -7.64 -15.30
N GLN A 282 13.10 -6.55 -15.54
CA GLN A 282 13.84 -5.86 -14.49
C GLN A 282 12.93 -4.96 -13.65
N GLY A 283 13.26 -4.83 -12.35
CA GLY A 283 12.49 -4.00 -11.40
C GLY A 283 11.14 -4.63 -11.05
N GLY A 284 10.12 -3.80 -10.91
CA GLY A 284 8.75 -4.26 -10.64
C GLY A 284 8.58 -4.94 -9.27
N PHE A 285 7.76 -5.99 -9.23
CA PHE A 285 7.52 -6.82 -8.06
C PHE A 285 8.18 -8.19 -8.25
N GLY A 286 9.30 -8.41 -7.55
CA GLY A 286 10.14 -9.60 -7.74
C GLY A 286 9.41 -10.93 -7.50
N THR A 287 9.74 -11.92 -8.32
CA THR A 287 9.23 -13.30 -8.26
C THR A 287 9.41 -13.90 -6.87
N GLN A 288 10.53 -13.65 -6.20
CA GLN A 288 10.75 -14.11 -4.83
C GLN A 288 9.76 -13.52 -3.82
N LEU A 289 9.38 -12.24 -4.00
CA LEU A 289 8.38 -11.60 -3.14
C LEU A 289 6.98 -12.14 -3.42
N MET A 290 6.64 -12.37 -4.69
CA MET A 290 5.38 -13.04 -5.06
C MET A 290 5.31 -14.45 -4.46
N ALA A 291 6.37 -15.25 -4.59
CA ALA A 291 6.46 -16.58 -3.99
C ALA A 291 6.29 -16.52 -2.45
N LYS A 292 6.87 -15.51 -1.79
CA LYS A 292 6.72 -15.29 -0.35
C LYS A 292 5.26 -14.98 0.03
N ASP A 293 4.61 -14.08 -0.70
CA ASP A 293 3.19 -13.72 -0.44
C ASP A 293 2.26 -14.91 -0.68
N LEU A 294 2.53 -15.71 -1.71
CA LEU A 294 1.80 -16.96 -1.97
C LEU A 294 2.07 -18.04 -0.91
N GLY A 295 3.27 -18.06 -0.32
CA GLY A 295 3.56 -18.89 0.85
C GLY A 295 2.70 -18.51 2.06
N LEU A 296 2.51 -17.21 2.31
CA LEU A 296 1.58 -16.72 3.35
C LEU A 296 0.14 -17.12 3.04
N ALA A 297 -0.29 -17.01 1.78
CA ALA A 297 -1.61 -17.46 1.34
C ALA A 297 -1.80 -18.96 1.59
N GLN A 298 -0.82 -19.79 1.25
CA GLN A 298 -0.87 -21.24 1.44
C GLN A 298 -0.96 -21.62 2.93
N ASN A 299 -0.18 -20.97 3.78
CA ASN A 299 -0.22 -21.18 5.24
C ASN A 299 -1.58 -20.77 5.81
N THR A 300 -2.07 -19.59 5.43
CA THR A 300 -3.38 -19.07 5.88
C THR A 300 -4.53 -19.98 5.42
N ALA A 301 -4.50 -20.44 4.17
CA ALA A 301 -5.49 -21.37 3.63
C ALA A 301 -5.48 -22.70 4.39
N THR A 302 -4.30 -23.23 4.72
CA THR A 302 -4.17 -24.45 5.52
C THR A 302 -4.74 -24.27 6.93
N ASN A 303 -4.38 -23.18 7.60
CA ASN A 303 -4.84 -22.87 8.96
C ASN A 303 -6.36 -22.67 9.04
N THR A 304 -6.95 -22.08 7.99
CA THR A 304 -8.40 -21.84 7.89
C THR A 304 -9.17 -23.00 7.23
N LYS A 305 -8.47 -24.05 6.78
CA LYS A 305 -9.05 -25.19 6.04
C LYS A 305 -9.79 -24.75 4.76
N THR A 306 -9.29 -23.71 4.10
CA THR A 306 -9.90 -23.15 2.87
C THR A 306 -9.26 -23.78 1.63
N PRO A 307 -10.04 -24.40 0.72
CA PRO A 307 -9.50 -24.94 -0.52
C PRO A 307 -9.13 -23.81 -1.49
N VAL A 308 -7.85 -23.74 -1.89
CA VAL A 308 -7.32 -22.72 -2.82
C VAL A 308 -6.54 -23.35 -4.00
N PRO A 309 -7.12 -24.29 -4.76
CA PRO A 309 -6.36 -25.12 -5.72
C PRO A 309 -5.54 -24.31 -6.72
N LEU A 310 -6.11 -23.24 -7.30
CA LEU A 310 -5.39 -22.36 -8.23
C LEU A 310 -4.30 -21.54 -7.54
N GLY A 311 -4.57 -21.06 -6.32
CA GLY A 311 -3.57 -20.35 -5.51
C GLY A 311 -2.41 -21.26 -5.12
N SER A 312 -2.68 -22.51 -4.78
CA SER A 312 -1.68 -23.53 -4.48
C SER A 312 -0.80 -23.84 -5.69
N LEU A 313 -1.39 -24.01 -6.87
CA LEU A 313 -0.63 -24.20 -8.10
C LEU A 313 0.22 -22.96 -8.43
N ALA A 314 -0.36 -21.76 -8.32
CA ALA A 314 0.37 -20.51 -8.51
C ALA A 314 1.58 -20.41 -7.57
N HIS A 315 1.40 -20.76 -6.30
CA HIS A 315 2.49 -20.81 -5.33
C HIS A 315 3.61 -21.74 -5.82
N GLN A 316 3.28 -22.97 -6.26
CA GLN A 316 4.30 -23.90 -6.75
C GLN A 316 5.01 -23.41 -8.01
N ILE A 317 4.28 -22.79 -8.95
CA ILE A 317 4.87 -22.21 -10.18
C ILE A 317 5.91 -21.14 -9.81
N TYR A 318 5.54 -20.18 -8.97
CA TYR A 318 6.48 -19.13 -8.54
C TYR A 318 7.66 -19.69 -7.74
N ARG A 319 7.48 -20.77 -6.97
CA ARG A 319 8.58 -21.47 -6.31
C ARG A 319 9.54 -22.13 -7.31
N MET A 320 9.02 -22.77 -8.36
CA MET A 320 9.85 -23.33 -9.43
C MET A 320 10.63 -22.24 -10.16
N MET A 321 9.99 -21.11 -10.48
CA MET A 321 10.65 -19.95 -11.08
C MET A 321 11.81 -19.45 -10.22
N CYS A 322 11.60 -19.29 -8.90
CA CYS A 322 12.68 -18.89 -7.99
C CYS A 322 13.89 -19.82 -8.07
N ALA A 323 13.68 -21.13 -8.19
CA ALA A 323 14.75 -22.13 -8.29
C ALA A 323 15.44 -22.18 -9.67
N ARG A 324 14.86 -21.55 -10.70
CA ARG A 324 15.34 -21.55 -12.08
C ARG A 324 15.87 -20.18 -12.53
N GLY A 325 16.38 -19.38 -11.60
CA GLY A 325 17.03 -18.10 -11.91
C GLY A 325 16.08 -16.90 -12.10
N TYR A 326 14.78 -17.07 -11.87
CA TYR A 326 13.80 -15.99 -12.00
C TYR A 326 13.57 -15.20 -10.72
N ALA A 327 14.19 -15.58 -9.59
CA ALA A 327 13.92 -14.99 -8.26
C ALA A 327 13.94 -13.45 -8.24
N ASN A 328 14.91 -12.85 -8.94
CA ASN A 328 15.13 -11.40 -9.01
C ASN A 328 14.43 -10.71 -10.20
N LYS A 329 13.76 -11.47 -11.08
CA LYS A 329 12.93 -10.90 -12.15
C LYS A 329 11.55 -10.57 -11.61
N ASP A 330 10.89 -9.59 -12.23
CA ASP A 330 9.50 -9.28 -11.99
C ASP A 330 8.59 -10.51 -12.18
N PHE A 331 7.55 -10.64 -11.37
CA PHE A 331 6.64 -11.78 -11.35
C PHE A 331 5.90 -12.03 -12.66
N SER A 332 5.78 -11.03 -13.55
CA SER A 332 5.25 -11.20 -14.91
C SER A 332 6.16 -12.04 -15.82
N SER A 333 7.41 -12.29 -15.41
CA SER A 333 8.34 -13.20 -16.09
C SER A 333 7.86 -14.66 -16.13
N VAL A 334 6.74 -14.99 -15.49
CA VAL A 334 6.10 -16.30 -15.66
C VAL A 334 5.74 -16.59 -17.12
N PHE A 335 5.44 -15.56 -17.94
CA PHE A 335 5.31 -15.75 -19.39
C PHE A 335 6.63 -16.22 -20.04
N GLN A 336 7.76 -15.65 -19.63
CA GLN A 336 9.08 -16.10 -20.11
C GLN A 336 9.33 -17.55 -19.70
N PHE A 337 9.05 -17.89 -18.44
CA PHE A 337 9.17 -19.25 -17.91
C PHE A 337 8.29 -20.27 -18.66
N LEU A 338 7.06 -19.92 -19.02
CA LEU A 338 6.14 -20.78 -19.79
C LEU A 338 6.51 -20.90 -21.28
N ARG A 339 7.34 -19.98 -21.80
CA ARG A 339 7.80 -19.98 -23.18
C ARG A 339 9.11 -20.73 -23.39
N GLU A 340 9.88 -21.00 -22.33
CA GLU A 340 11.13 -21.76 -22.45
C GLU A 340 10.86 -23.07 -23.19
N GLU A 341 11.47 -23.21 -24.37
CA GLU A 341 11.45 -24.45 -25.14
C GLU A 341 12.38 -25.45 -24.42
N GLU A 342 11.97 -26.72 -24.31
CA GLU A 342 12.89 -27.79 -23.91
C GLU A 342 14.07 -27.83 -24.89
N GLY A 343 15.23 -27.28 -24.50
CA GLY A 343 16.43 -27.34 -25.33
C GLY A 343 17.46 -26.21 -25.24
N GLN A 344 17.62 -25.50 -24.12
CA GLN A 344 18.82 -24.70 -23.81
C GLN A 344 19.36 -25.01 -22.43
#